data_AF-A0A357CU08-F1
#
_entry.id   AF-A0A357CU08-F1
#
_cell.length_a   1.000
_cell.length_b   1.000
_cell.length_c   1.000
_cell.angle_alpha   90.00
_cell.angle_beta   90.00
_cell.angle_gamma   90.00
#
_symmetry.space_group_name_H-M   'P 1'
#
loop_
_entity.id
_entity.type
_entity.pdbx_description
1 polymer ?
#
loop_
_entity_poly.entity_id
_entity_poly.type
_entity_poly.pdbx_seq_one_letter_code
_entity_poly.pdbx_strand_id
1 'polypeptide(L)'
;SSWYEITYQGRKLVGSAQLRRGKALLQHGSILLTFDPWFWREVWADGSTAAPGDSGDLQQAVIGLAEALNHPPERSVVISVLQQGLSEVLGVTWQEGVLSAEELALATRLQKEKYTNSDWNNRRGRNDGALAGASGVMEEEASG
;
A
#
# COMPACT_ATOMS: atom_id res chain seq x y z
N SER A 1 6.18 3.52 16.73
CA SER A 1 5.81 2.62 15.62
C SER A 1 4.31 2.60 15.47
N SER A 2 3.81 2.74 14.24
CA SER A 2 2.39 2.56 13.93
C SER A 2 2.01 1.11 14.24
N TRP A 3 0.85 0.89 14.87
CA TRP A 3 0.37 -0.41 15.35
C TRP A 3 0.15 -1.48 14.25
N TYR A 4 0.44 -1.18 12.98
CA TYR A 4 0.09 -1.97 11.80
C TYR A 4 1.30 -2.50 11.02
N GLU A 5 2.51 -2.35 11.56
CA GLU A 5 3.75 -2.82 10.92
C GLU A 5 4.15 -4.18 11.46
N ILE A 6 4.49 -5.11 10.56
CA ILE A 6 5.12 -6.38 10.94
C ILE A 6 6.63 -6.15 10.91
N THR A 7 7.25 -6.33 12.06
CA THR A 7 8.69 -6.16 12.27
C THR A 7 9.35 -7.46 12.67
N TYR A 8 10.61 -7.63 12.28
CA TYR A 8 11.48 -8.68 12.77
C TYR A 8 12.70 -8.03 13.43
N GLN A 9 12.95 -8.34 14.70
CA GLN A 9 14.05 -7.73 15.49
C GLN A 9 14.04 -6.18 15.46
N GLY A 10 12.86 -5.57 15.50
CA GLY A 10 12.71 -4.10 15.46
C GLY A 10 12.85 -3.49 14.05
N ARG A 11 13.17 -4.29 13.04
CA ARG A 11 13.27 -3.86 11.63
C ARG A 11 11.98 -4.15 10.88
N LYS A 12 11.53 -3.22 10.06
CA LYS A 12 10.31 -3.32 9.26
C LYS A 12 10.48 -4.35 8.14
N LEU A 13 9.53 -5.26 8.04
CA LEU A 13 9.51 -6.34 7.04
C LEU A 13 8.31 -6.24 6.08
N VAL A 14 7.15 -5.82 6.60
CA VAL A 14 5.91 -5.70 5.83
C VAL A 14 5.36 -4.28 5.94
N GLY A 15 4.98 -3.73 4.79
CA GLY A 15 4.14 -2.54 4.71
C GLY A 15 2.71 -2.94 4.37
N SER A 16 1.72 -2.39 5.08
CA SER A 16 0.31 -2.64 4.79
C SER A 16 -0.50 -1.34 4.69
N ALA A 17 -1.60 -1.40 3.96
CA ALA A 17 -2.56 -0.33 3.82
C ALA A 17 -3.98 -0.92 3.75
N GLN A 18 -4.93 -0.15 4.26
CA GLN A 18 -6.33 -0.55 4.37
C GLN A 18 -7.25 0.54 3.81
N LEU A 19 -8.28 0.14 3.08
CA LEU A 19 -9.39 1.00 2.69
C LEU A 19 -10.73 0.33 3.03
N ARG A 20 -11.64 1.09 3.64
CA ARG A 20 -13.03 0.66 3.89
C ARG A 20 -13.99 1.54 3.11
N ARG A 21 -14.93 0.93 2.39
CA ARG A 21 -15.94 1.59 1.57
C ARG A 21 -17.26 0.85 1.72
N GLY A 22 -18.22 1.43 2.44
CA GLY A 22 -19.50 0.78 2.73
C GLY A 22 -19.29 -0.55 3.46
N LYS A 23 -19.78 -1.65 2.87
CA LYS A 23 -19.62 -3.02 3.38
C LYS A 23 -18.34 -3.73 2.91
N ALA A 24 -17.50 -3.07 2.11
CA ALA A 24 -16.29 -3.64 1.55
C ALA A 24 -15.02 -3.17 2.28
N LEU A 25 -14.07 -4.09 2.41
CA LEU A 25 -12.73 -3.88 2.96
C LEU A 25 -11.70 -4.31 1.93
N LEU A 26 -10.73 -3.45 1.63
CA LEU A 26 -9.52 -3.77 0.88
C LEU A 26 -8.34 -3.69 1.83
N GLN A 27 -7.67 -4.82 2.05
CA GLN A 27 -6.38 -4.90 2.74
C GLN A 27 -5.32 -5.31 1.71
N HIS A 28 -4.26 -4.53 1.58
CA HIS A 28 -3.14 -4.85 0.69
C HIS A 28 -1.81 -4.42 1.31
N GLY A 29 -0.70 -4.90 0.75
CA GLY A 29 0.62 -4.59 1.27
C GLY A 29 1.74 -5.18 0.44
N SER A 30 2.97 -4.98 0.92
CA SER A 30 4.18 -5.51 0.34
C SER A 30 5.02 -6.20 1.42
N ILE A 31 5.59 -7.35 1.07
CA ILE A 31 6.55 -8.08 1.89
C ILE A 31 7.88 -8.00 1.17
N LEU A 32 8.92 -7.51 1.85
CA LEU A 32 10.25 -7.44 1.27
C LEU A 32 10.86 -8.84 1.25
N LEU A 33 11.05 -9.43 0.07
CA LEU A 33 11.77 -10.71 -0.06
C LEU A 33 13.27 -10.50 0.15
N THR A 34 13.81 -9.48 -0.51
CA THR A 34 15.18 -9.00 -0.39
C THR A 34 15.16 -7.50 -0.16
N PHE A 35 16.23 -6.97 0.44
CA PHE A 35 16.39 -5.55 0.69
C PHE A 35 17.80 -5.13 0.30
N ASP A 36 17.91 -4.15 -0.59
CA ASP A 36 19.17 -3.51 -0.96
C ASP A 36 19.12 -2.03 -0.56
N PRO A 37 19.82 -1.62 0.52
CA PRO A 37 19.79 -0.23 0.99
C PRO A 37 20.39 0.76 -0.03
N TRP A 38 21.26 0.30 -0.93
CA TRP A 38 21.89 1.17 -1.93
C TRP A 38 20.95 1.49 -3.07
N PHE A 39 20.24 0.47 -3.58
CA PHE A 39 19.17 0.66 -4.56
C PHE A 39 18.11 1.64 -4.06
N TRP A 40 17.65 1.47 -2.82
CA TRP A 40 16.62 2.36 -2.26
C TRP A 40 17.12 3.79 -2.06
N ARG A 41 18.39 3.97 -1.70
CA ARG A 41 19.00 5.30 -1.65
C ARG A 41 18.99 5.97 -3.02
N GLU A 42 19.37 5.25 -4.08
CA GLU A 42 19.38 5.78 -5.45
C GLU A 42 17.96 6.20 -5.89
N VAL A 43 16.97 5.34 -5.65
CA VAL A 43 15.56 5.62 -5.99
C VAL A 43 15.01 6.86 -5.24
N TRP A 44 15.45 7.10 -4.00
CA TRP A 44 14.98 8.23 -3.20
C TRP A 44 15.83 9.51 -3.33
N ALA A 45 17.02 9.44 -3.94
CA ALA A 45 17.93 10.58 -4.05
C ALA A 45 17.40 11.70 -4.96
N ASP A 46 16.46 11.42 -5.87
CA ASP A 46 16.09 12.33 -6.95
C ASP A 46 14.88 13.25 -6.65
N GLY A 47 14.74 13.79 -5.43
CA GLY A 47 13.59 14.68 -5.16
C GLY A 47 13.47 15.38 -3.81
N SER A 48 14.37 15.18 -2.85
CA SER A 48 14.33 15.93 -1.58
C SER A 48 15.73 16.15 -1.01
N THR A 49 16.01 17.37 -0.57
CA THR A 49 17.21 17.77 0.19
C THR A 49 17.28 17.15 1.59
N ALA A 50 16.31 16.33 1.98
CA ALA A 50 16.45 15.40 3.09
C ALA A 50 16.82 14.04 2.48
N ALA A 51 18.13 13.79 2.38
CA ALA A 51 18.59 12.42 2.26
C ALA A 51 17.91 11.60 3.38
N PRO A 52 17.39 10.39 3.11
CA PRO A 52 17.22 9.42 4.18
C PRO A 52 18.58 9.35 4.90
N GLY A 53 18.56 9.16 6.22
CA GLY A 53 19.78 8.96 7.01
C GLY A 53 20.75 7.96 6.38
N ASP A 54 21.95 7.85 6.94
CA ASP A 54 23.01 7.00 6.40
C ASP A 54 22.46 5.60 6.02
N SER A 55 23.05 4.90 5.06
CA SER A 55 22.56 3.59 4.59
C SER A 55 22.57 2.59 5.76
N GLY A 56 23.42 2.85 6.75
CA GLY A 56 23.34 2.27 8.08
C GLY A 56 21.95 2.42 8.73
N ASP A 57 21.37 3.61 8.77
CA ASP A 57 20.04 3.86 9.34
C ASP A 57 18.93 3.06 8.63
N LEU A 58 18.98 2.97 7.29
CA LEU A 58 18.02 2.15 6.53
C LEU A 58 18.21 0.65 6.78
N GLN A 59 19.45 0.18 6.83
CA GLN A 59 19.76 -1.21 7.13
C GLN A 59 19.33 -1.58 8.55
N GLN A 60 19.46 -0.67 9.52
CA GLN A 60 18.98 -0.84 10.89
C GLN A 60 17.46 -0.72 11.04
N ALA A 61 16.75 -0.19 10.04
CA ALA A 61 15.31 0.04 10.09
C ALA A 61 14.49 -0.96 9.26
N VAL A 62 15.07 -1.60 8.24
CA VAL A 62 14.34 -2.45 7.27
C VAL A 62 15.05 -3.79 7.09
N ILE A 63 14.28 -4.87 6.96
CA ILE A 63 14.79 -6.22 6.72
C ILE A 63 13.99 -6.92 5.63
N GLY A 64 14.66 -7.71 4.79
CA GLY A 64 14.02 -8.63 3.85
C GLY A 64 13.91 -10.05 4.41
N LEU A 65 12.96 -10.83 3.90
CA LEU A 65 12.77 -12.23 4.31
C LEU A 65 14.03 -13.07 4.13
N ALA A 66 14.81 -12.84 3.07
CA ALA A 66 16.03 -13.60 2.83
C ALA A 66 17.05 -13.48 3.97
N GLU A 67 17.18 -12.28 4.53
CA GLU A 67 18.03 -12.03 5.69
C GLU A 67 17.41 -12.60 6.97
N ALA A 68 16.09 -12.38 7.16
CA ALA A 68 15.37 -12.88 8.34
C ALA A 68 15.41 -14.43 8.45
N LEU A 69 15.36 -15.13 7.31
CA LEU A 69 15.39 -16.58 7.21
C LEU A 69 16.81 -17.14 7.05
N ASN A 70 17.82 -16.29 6.86
CA ASN A 70 19.20 -16.67 6.54
C ASN A 70 19.33 -17.52 5.24
N HIS A 71 18.36 -17.40 4.33
CA HIS A 71 18.40 -17.93 2.96
C HIS A 71 17.31 -17.26 2.11
N PRO A 72 17.46 -17.13 0.78
CA PRO A 72 16.40 -16.63 -0.07
C PRO A 72 15.20 -17.59 -0.06
N PRO A 73 13.97 -17.13 0.24
CA PRO A 73 12.80 -17.98 0.19
C PRO A 73 12.33 -18.17 -1.26
N GLU A 74 11.80 -19.35 -1.56
CA GLU A 74 11.07 -19.54 -2.80
C GLU A 74 9.72 -18.80 -2.75
N ARG A 75 9.39 -18.07 -3.82
CA ARG A 75 8.16 -17.27 -3.87
C ARG A 75 6.89 -18.11 -3.68
N SER A 76 6.86 -19.30 -4.25
CA SER A 76 5.73 -20.24 -4.14
C SER A 76 5.50 -20.65 -2.67
N VAL A 77 6.57 -20.90 -1.93
CA VAL A 77 6.54 -21.23 -0.50
C VAL A 77 5.99 -20.05 0.29
N VAL A 78 6.47 -18.82 0.05
CA VAL A 78 5.94 -17.63 0.72
C VAL A 78 4.43 -17.48 0.48
N ILE A 79 3.98 -17.67 -0.75
CA ILE A 79 2.55 -17.60 -1.09
C ILE A 79 1.76 -18.69 -0.34
N SER A 80 2.25 -19.92 -0.31
CA SER A 80 1.53 -21.03 0.33
C SER A 80 1.40 -20.86 1.84
N VAL A 81 2.46 -20.41 2.54
CA VAL A 81 2.37 -20.15 3.98
C VAL A 81 1.49 -18.96 4.32
N LEU A 82 1.46 -17.92 3.47
CA LEU A 82 0.54 -16.79 3.65
C LEU A 82 -0.91 -17.22 3.44
N GLN A 83 -1.17 -18.02 2.41
CA GLN A 83 -2.50 -18.58 2.15
C GLN A 83 -2.97 -19.43 3.32
N GLN A 84 -2.11 -20.30 3.86
CA GLN A 84 -2.40 -21.10 5.04
C GLN A 84 -2.68 -20.23 6.27
N GLY A 85 -1.78 -19.31 6.62
CA GLY A 85 -1.95 -18.47 7.80
C GLY A 85 -3.22 -17.60 7.74
N LEU A 86 -3.54 -17.04 6.56
CA LEU A 86 -4.78 -16.30 6.38
C LEU A 86 -6.01 -17.20 6.41
N SER A 87 -5.93 -18.43 5.90
CA SER A 87 -7.01 -19.43 5.99
C SER A 87 -7.35 -19.74 7.44
N GLU A 88 -6.32 -20.00 8.26
CA GLU A 88 -6.46 -20.31 9.68
C GLU A 88 -7.04 -19.13 10.47
N VAL A 89 -6.53 -17.91 10.25
CA VAL A 89 -6.98 -16.71 10.98
C VAL A 89 -8.39 -16.28 10.59
N LEU A 90 -8.75 -16.38 9.30
CA LEU A 90 -10.06 -15.95 8.80
C LEU A 90 -11.12 -17.05 8.86
N GLY A 91 -10.71 -18.31 9.08
CA GLY A 91 -11.62 -19.46 9.05
C GLY A 91 -12.19 -19.71 7.65
N VAL A 92 -11.41 -19.48 6.60
CA VAL A 92 -11.85 -19.60 5.20
C VAL A 92 -11.08 -20.67 4.45
N THR A 93 -11.73 -21.32 3.49
CA THR A 93 -11.07 -22.17 2.50
C THR A 93 -10.91 -21.39 1.21
N TRP A 94 -9.67 -21.27 0.73
CA TRP A 94 -9.39 -20.60 -0.53
C TRP A 94 -9.81 -21.44 -1.72
N GLN A 95 -10.36 -20.78 -2.73
CA GLN A 95 -10.62 -21.35 -4.04
C GLN A 95 -9.97 -20.45 -5.08
N GLU A 96 -9.22 -21.04 -6.00
CA GLU A 96 -8.64 -20.30 -7.11
C GLU A 96 -9.77 -19.78 -8.01
N GLY A 97 -9.79 -18.47 -8.22
CA GLY A 97 -10.78 -17.80 -9.04
C GLY A 97 -10.10 -17.03 -10.17
N VAL A 98 -10.91 -16.68 -11.17
CA VAL A 98 -10.50 -15.78 -12.25
C VAL A 98 -11.25 -14.46 -12.14
N LEU A 99 -10.66 -13.38 -12.64
CA LEU A 99 -11.37 -12.11 -12.74
C LEU A 99 -12.55 -12.26 -13.69
N SER A 100 -13.70 -11.76 -13.27
CA SER A 100 -14.88 -11.64 -14.13
C SER A 100 -14.63 -10.68 -15.29
N ALA A 101 -15.46 -10.78 -16.34
CA ALA A 101 -15.40 -9.85 -17.47
C ALA A 101 -15.59 -8.38 -17.03
N GLU A 102 -16.45 -8.14 -16.04
CA GLU A 102 -16.70 -6.80 -15.49
C GLU A 102 -15.49 -6.25 -14.72
N GLU A 103 -14.86 -7.07 -13.88
CA GLU A 103 -13.63 -6.69 -13.16
C GLU A 103 -12.48 -6.40 -14.11
N LEU A 104 -12.30 -7.23 -15.14
CA LEU A 104 -11.26 -7.03 -16.15
C LEU A 104 -11.50 -5.77 -16.98
N ALA A 105 -12.76 -5.52 -17.38
CA ALA A 105 -13.13 -4.30 -18.09
C ALA A 105 -12.90 -3.06 -17.22
N LEU A 106 -13.25 -3.12 -15.93
CA LEU A 106 -13.01 -2.04 -14.98
C LEU A 106 -11.51 -1.79 -14.78
N ALA A 107 -10.71 -2.83 -14.61
CA ALA A 107 -9.26 -2.72 -14.46
C ALA A 107 -8.61 -2.07 -15.70
N THR A 108 -9.01 -2.52 -16.89
CA THR A 108 -8.53 -1.97 -18.17
C THR A 108 -8.90 -0.49 -18.32
N ARG A 109 -10.14 -0.13 -17.99
CA ARG A 109 -10.60 1.27 -18.03
C ARG A 109 -9.80 2.14 -17.05
N LEU A 110 -9.65 1.70 -15.81
CA LEU A 110 -8.89 2.44 -14.79
C LEU A 110 -7.41 2.56 -15.14
N GLN A 111 -6.81 1.54 -15.76
CA GLN A 111 -5.45 1.64 -16.27
C GLN A 111 -5.34 2.82 -17.25
N LYS A 112 -6.19 2.85 -18.28
CA LYS A 112 -6.17 3.86 -19.35
C LYS A 112 -6.50 5.27 -18.87
N GLU A 113 -7.53 5.41 -18.04
CA GLU A 113 -8.06 6.73 -17.64
C GLU A 113 -7.28 7.34 -16.48
N LYS A 114 -6.58 6.52 -15.68
CA LYS A 114 -6.06 6.93 -14.38
C LYS A 114 -4.62 6.48 -14.17
N TYR A 115 -4.33 5.18 -14.09
CA TYR A 115 -3.04 4.71 -13.61
C TYR A 115 -1.88 4.87 -14.60
N THR A 116 -2.15 5.03 -15.90
CA THR A 116 -1.12 5.42 -16.90
C THR A 116 -0.95 6.93 -17.04
N ASN A 117 -1.81 7.74 -16.41
CA ASN A 117 -1.77 9.18 -16.52
C ASN A 117 -0.78 9.79 -15.51
N SER A 118 0.24 10.49 -16.00
CA SER A 118 1.21 11.21 -15.15
C SER A 118 0.55 12.24 -14.24
N ASP A 119 -0.49 12.93 -14.72
CA ASP A 119 -1.22 13.91 -13.94
C ASP A 119 -1.99 13.28 -12.79
N TRP A 120 -2.29 11.97 -12.86
CA TRP A 120 -2.83 11.21 -11.74
C TRP A 120 -1.70 10.77 -10.79
N ASN A 121 -0.62 10.19 -11.33
CA ASN A 121 0.49 9.63 -10.54
C ASN A 121 1.31 10.68 -9.80
N ASN A 122 1.43 11.89 -10.35
CA ASN A 122 2.19 13.00 -9.77
C ASN A 122 1.34 13.93 -8.88
N ARG A 123 0.06 13.61 -8.64
CA ARG A 123 -0.74 14.37 -7.67
C ARG A 123 -0.18 14.12 -6.28
N ARG A 124 0.31 15.18 -5.64
CA ARG A 124 0.54 15.14 -4.20
C ARG A 124 -0.84 15.08 -3.53
N GLY A 125 -1.02 14.17 -2.58
CA GLY A 125 -2.25 14.13 -1.78
C GLY A 125 -2.55 15.52 -1.22
N ARG A 126 -3.78 16.00 -1.42
CA ARG A 126 -4.23 17.33 -0.98
C ARG A 126 -3.86 17.56 0.48
N ASN A 127 -3.02 18.56 0.71
CA ASN A 127 -3.00 19.30 1.96
C ASN A 127 -4.04 20.43 1.81
N ASP A 128 -5.32 20.07 1.72
CA ASP A 128 -6.42 21.05 1.67
C ASP A 128 -6.77 21.44 3.10
N GLY A 129 -5.85 22.16 3.74
CA GLY A 129 -6.17 23.05 4.83
C GLY A 129 -6.67 24.38 4.26
N ALA A 130 -7.95 24.68 4.52
CA ALA A 130 -8.52 26.02 4.65
C ALA A 130 -8.32 27.04 3.51
N LEU A 131 -9.30 27.12 2.60
CA LEU A 131 -9.88 28.37 2.08
C LEU A 131 -11.36 28.09 1.79
N ALA A 132 -12.27 28.30 2.74
CA ALA A 132 -12.98 29.56 2.97
C ALA A 132 -13.95 29.94 1.84
N GLY A 133 -15.24 29.68 2.10
CA GLY A 133 -16.34 30.61 1.81
C GLY A 133 -16.78 30.80 0.36
N ALA A 134 -17.74 30.00 -0.08
CA ALA A 134 -18.81 30.45 -0.99
C ALA A 134 -19.94 29.42 -1.03
N SER A 135 -20.71 29.29 0.06
CA SER A 135 -22.02 28.65 0.03
C SER A 135 -23.07 29.75 -0.20
N GLY A 136 -23.37 30.02 -1.46
CA GLY A 136 -24.67 30.56 -1.83
C GLY A 136 -25.58 29.40 -2.21
N VAL A 137 -26.80 29.37 -1.68
CA VAL A 137 -28.07 29.09 -2.37
C VAL A 137 -29.17 28.94 -1.32
N MET A 138 -30.04 29.96 -1.33
CA MET A 138 -31.51 29.96 -1.20
C MET A 138 -32.16 29.33 0.05
N GLU A 139 -32.66 30.22 0.90
CA GLU A 139 -33.80 29.98 1.79
C GLU A 139 -35.05 29.66 0.96
N GLU A 140 -35.69 28.53 1.25
CA GLU A 140 -37.03 28.19 0.80
C GLU A 140 -38.01 28.61 1.90
N GLU A 141 -38.93 29.51 1.54
CA GLU A 141 -39.99 30.01 2.39
C GLU A 141 -40.97 28.88 2.77
N ALA A 142 -41.31 28.79 4.05
CA ALA A 142 -42.50 28.10 4.53
C ALA A 142 -43.38 29.11 5.27
N SER A 143 -44.49 29.49 4.63
CA SER A 143 -45.61 30.19 5.25
C SER A 143 -46.90 29.43 4.93
N GLY A 144 -47.66 29.08 5.96
CA GLY A 144 -49.08 28.69 5.85
C GLY A 144 -49.35 27.20 5.91
#